data_AF-A0A5A7ZRR5-F1
#
_entry.id   AF-A0A5A7ZRR5-F1
#
_cell.length_a   1.000
_cell.length_b   1.000
_cell.length_c   1.000
_cell.angle_alpha   90.00
_cell.angle_beta   90.00
_cell.angle_gamma   90.00
#
_symmetry.space_group_name_H-M   'P 1'
#
loop_
_entity.id
_entity.type
_entity.pdbx_description
1 polymer ?
#
loop_
_entity_poly.entity_id
_entity_poly.type
_entity_poly.pdbx_seq_one_letter_code
_entity_poly.pdbx_strand_id
1 'polypeptide(L)'
;MSAELIILVLLIATALAFDFTNGFHDTGNAMATSIATGALKPKTAVLLAGVLNLVGAFLSVEVAVTVTTSVLKVQDSKSGSLLPGIDASTGLTIIFAGLIGGILWNLLTWLFGIPSSSSHALFGGLIGAGLAALGIAGVNWSGVTQKVLIPAVAAPVIACLVAACGTWVVYRLTRNVAEKQRREGFRWGQIATASLVALAHGTNDAQKTMGVIALALITTGHLTGDVKEQGLPFWIIFSCAVAIGLGTYLGGWRVIRTLGKGLVEIESPQGFAAEASSAAIILSSSAAGMALSTTHVATGSILGSGVGKPGAEVRWAVAGRMAVAWLVTLPAAGLVGALSFWLSNGVKSLTGSDLVGDGLIFLILVGLSFYMWRRAQQQKVDSSNVNADWDSSTNSVVPAELREATSDNKPTASV
;
A
#
# COMPACT_ATOMS: atom_id res chain seq x y z
N MET A 1 27.92 -18.88 9.13
CA MET A 1 26.71 -18.17 9.60
C MET A 1 25.80 -19.20 10.25
N SER A 2 25.18 -18.90 11.39
CA SER A 2 24.15 -19.78 11.97
C SER A 2 22.91 -19.81 11.07
N ALA A 3 22.10 -20.87 11.14
CA ALA A 3 20.85 -20.97 10.39
C ALA A 3 19.92 -19.77 10.66
N GLU A 4 19.84 -19.37 11.92
CA GLU A 4 19.09 -18.18 12.38
C GLU A 4 19.53 -16.91 11.65
N LEU A 5 20.85 -16.65 11.53
CA LEU A 5 21.36 -15.47 10.84
C LEU A 5 21.04 -15.50 9.34
N ILE A 6 21.05 -16.67 8.71
CA ILE A 6 20.68 -16.81 7.29
C ILE A 6 19.18 -16.49 7.11
N ILE A 7 18.32 -17.02 7.98
CA ILE A 7 16.88 -16.74 7.95
C ILE A 7 16.62 -15.25 8.19
N LEU A 8 17.30 -14.62 9.15
CA LEU A 8 17.19 -13.18 9.39
C LEU A 8 17.58 -12.35 8.15
N VAL A 9 18.67 -12.69 7.46
CA VAL A 9 19.08 -11.99 6.24
C VAL A 9 18.05 -12.18 5.12
N LEU A 10 17.51 -13.39 4.94
CA LEU A 10 16.44 -13.66 3.97
C LEU A 10 15.16 -12.90 4.29
N LEU A 11 14.81 -12.81 5.57
CA LEU A 11 13.66 -12.03 6.05
C LEU A 11 13.86 -10.55 5.74
N ILE A 12 15.02 -9.96 6.07
CA ILE A 12 15.31 -8.56 5.76
C ILE A 12 15.22 -8.30 4.26
N ALA A 13 15.83 -9.16 3.44
CA ALA A 13 15.74 -9.05 1.98
C ALA A 13 14.28 -9.13 1.49
N THR A 14 13.47 -10.01 2.09
CA THR A 14 12.05 -10.16 1.77
C THR A 14 11.22 -8.97 2.26
N ALA A 15 11.54 -8.38 3.41
CA ALA A 15 10.90 -7.18 3.91
C ALA A 15 11.18 -5.98 2.99
N LEU A 16 12.42 -5.81 2.53
CA LEU A 16 12.76 -4.79 1.53
C LEU A 16 12.06 -5.04 0.19
N ALA A 17 11.94 -6.30 -0.22
CA ALA A 17 11.14 -6.67 -1.38
C ALA A 17 9.66 -6.32 -1.17
N PHE A 18 9.09 -6.57 0.01
CA PHE A 18 7.74 -6.14 0.36
C PHE A 18 7.59 -4.63 0.24
N ASP A 19 8.50 -3.84 0.79
CA ASP A 19 8.45 -2.38 0.75
C ASP A 19 8.53 -1.82 -0.68
N PHE A 20 9.39 -2.43 -1.49
CA PHE A 20 9.45 -2.16 -2.92
C PHE A 20 8.13 -2.53 -3.62
N THR A 21 7.55 -3.69 -3.29
CA THR A 21 6.26 -4.08 -3.87
C THR A 21 5.13 -3.13 -3.44
N ASN A 22 5.18 -2.66 -2.20
CA ASN A 22 4.24 -1.70 -1.66
C ASN A 22 4.37 -0.36 -2.40
N GLY A 23 5.60 0.15 -2.54
CA GLY A 23 5.89 1.38 -3.26
C GLY A 23 5.32 1.37 -4.68
N PHE A 24 5.50 0.28 -5.43
CA PHE A 24 4.94 0.18 -6.78
C PHE A 24 3.40 0.10 -6.73
N HIS A 25 2.83 -0.71 -5.83
CA HIS A 25 1.39 -0.95 -5.75
C HIS A 25 0.63 0.34 -5.42
N ASP A 26 1.12 1.10 -4.43
CA ASP A 26 0.44 2.25 -3.85
C ASP A 26 0.84 3.59 -4.51
N THR A 27 1.66 3.55 -5.57
CA THR A 27 1.89 4.73 -6.44
C THR A 27 0.57 5.31 -6.95
N GLY A 28 -0.42 4.46 -7.20
CA GLY A 28 -1.77 4.87 -7.59
C GLY A 28 -2.43 5.82 -6.59
N ASN A 29 -2.23 5.60 -5.29
CA ASN A 29 -2.85 6.38 -4.24
C ASN A 29 -2.39 7.84 -4.24
N ALA A 30 -1.13 8.10 -4.62
CA ALA A 30 -0.54 9.43 -4.64
C ALA A 30 -0.64 10.13 -6.01
N MET A 31 -0.58 9.37 -7.11
CA MET A 31 -0.38 9.95 -8.45
C MET A 31 -1.49 9.67 -9.46
N ALA A 32 -2.45 8.78 -9.18
CA ALA A 32 -3.50 8.46 -10.15
C ALA A 32 -4.34 9.68 -10.53
N THR A 33 -4.71 10.50 -9.56
CA THR A 33 -5.48 11.73 -9.74
C THR A 33 -4.73 12.76 -10.57
N SER A 34 -3.47 13.07 -10.22
CA SER A 34 -2.64 14.06 -10.93
C SER A 34 -2.24 13.63 -12.34
N ILE A 35 -2.13 12.32 -12.58
CA ILE A 35 -1.95 11.75 -13.92
C ILE A 35 -3.25 11.80 -14.73
N ALA A 36 -4.38 11.46 -14.12
CA ALA A 36 -5.68 11.45 -14.80
C ALA A 36 -6.16 12.84 -15.21
N THR A 37 -5.92 13.87 -14.37
CA THR A 37 -6.24 15.27 -14.70
C THR A 37 -5.27 15.90 -15.69
N GLY A 38 -4.15 15.24 -15.99
CA GLY A 38 -3.07 15.79 -16.81
C GLY A 38 -2.25 16.88 -16.11
N ALA A 39 -2.36 17.03 -14.79
CA ALA A 39 -1.55 17.96 -14.02
C ALA A 39 -0.05 17.63 -14.13
N LEU A 40 0.27 16.33 -14.03
CA LEU A 40 1.61 15.78 -14.20
C LEU A 40 1.66 14.73 -15.30
N LYS A 41 2.78 14.70 -16.04
CA LYS A 41 3.07 13.58 -16.96
C LYS A 41 3.36 12.31 -16.15
N PRO A 42 2.97 11.11 -16.60
CA PRO A 42 3.13 9.85 -15.85
C PRO A 42 4.54 9.62 -15.28
N LYS A 43 5.59 9.78 -16.10
CA LYS A 43 6.98 9.57 -15.66
C LYS A 43 7.47 10.62 -14.67
N THR A 44 7.01 11.87 -14.81
CA THR A 44 7.33 12.95 -13.86
C THR A 44 6.63 12.73 -12.53
N ALA A 45 5.38 12.27 -12.54
CA ALA A 45 4.60 11.98 -11.35
C ALA A 45 5.25 10.89 -10.50
N VAL A 46 5.63 9.75 -11.10
CA VAL A 46 6.26 8.65 -10.36
C VAL A 46 7.68 8.97 -9.87
N LEU A 47 8.43 9.81 -10.61
CA LEU A 47 9.74 10.30 -10.15
C LEU A 47 9.59 11.21 -8.92
N LEU A 48 8.68 12.18 -8.99
CA LEU A 48 8.37 13.06 -7.88
C LEU A 48 7.90 12.26 -6.65
N ALA A 49 6.99 11.31 -6.87
CA ALA A 49 6.48 10.44 -5.82
C ALA A 49 7.60 9.60 -5.18
N GLY A 50 8.48 8.99 -5.99
CA GLY A 50 9.58 8.17 -5.48
C GLY A 50 10.55 8.97 -4.61
N VAL A 51 10.91 10.19 -5.02
CA VAL A 51 11.77 11.08 -4.23
C VAL A 51 11.09 11.51 -2.94
N LEU A 52 9.81 11.88 -2.98
CA LEU A 52 9.07 12.31 -1.78
C LEU A 52 8.77 11.15 -0.84
N ASN A 53 8.56 9.93 -1.34
CA ASN A 53 8.47 8.74 -0.51
C ASN A 53 9.77 8.49 0.26
N LEU A 54 10.92 8.63 -0.42
CA LEU A 54 12.23 8.51 0.20
C LEU A 54 12.39 9.55 1.32
N VAL A 55 12.06 10.83 1.05
CA VAL A 55 12.13 11.89 2.08
C VAL A 55 11.16 11.64 3.24
N GLY A 56 9.91 11.26 2.93
CA GLY A 56 8.86 10.99 3.91
C GLY A 56 9.24 9.90 4.91
N ALA A 57 9.96 8.87 4.45
CA ALA A 57 10.46 7.79 5.29
C ALA A 57 11.36 8.27 6.46
N PHE A 58 12.02 9.43 6.33
CA PHE A 58 12.86 10.00 7.40
C PHE A 58 12.09 10.91 8.38
N LEU A 59 10.80 11.16 8.17
CA LEU A 59 10.05 12.16 8.94
C LEU A 59 9.45 11.62 10.24
N SER A 60 9.34 10.30 10.41
CA SER A 60 8.73 9.71 11.62
C SER A 60 9.13 8.23 11.79
N VAL A 61 8.98 7.72 13.02
CA VAL A 61 9.17 6.31 13.41
C VAL A 61 7.99 5.73 14.21
N GLU A 62 6.92 6.50 14.43
CA GLU A 62 5.77 6.12 15.27
C GLU A 62 4.97 4.91 14.75
N VAL A 63 4.80 4.81 13.43
CA VAL A 63 4.14 3.66 12.79
C VAL A 63 5.01 2.41 12.91
N ALA A 64 6.33 2.55 12.82
CA ALA A 64 7.25 1.42 13.01
C ALA A 64 7.16 0.85 14.43
N VAL A 65 7.11 1.72 15.44
CA VAL A 65 6.89 1.33 16.86
C VAL A 65 5.53 0.64 17.03
N THR A 66 4.51 1.06 16.30
CA THR A 66 3.20 0.42 16.35
C THR A 66 3.25 -0.99 15.80
N VAL A 67 3.97 -1.22 14.69
CA VAL A 67 4.10 -2.54 14.06
C VAL A 67 4.84 -3.52 14.99
N THR A 68 5.87 -3.07 15.70
CA THR A 68 6.63 -3.94 16.64
C THR A 68 5.80 -4.35 17.87
N THR A 69 4.85 -3.52 18.31
CA THR A 69 4.15 -3.71 19.61
C THR A 69 2.69 -4.14 19.50
N SER A 70 2.01 -3.80 18.40
CA SER A 70 0.54 -3.83 18.35
C SER A 70 -0.06 -4.98 17.53
N VAL A 71 0.76 -5.83 16.90
CA VAL A 71 0.28 -6.90 16.01
C VAL A 71 0.45 -8.28 16.63
N LEU A 72 1.69 -8.67 16.91
CA LEU A 72 2.05 -9.99 17.44
C LEU A 72 2.51 -9.88 18.89
N LYS A 73 2.05 -10.82 19.72
CA LYS A 73 2.59 -11.05 21.06
C LYS A 73 3.73 -12.05 20.97
N VAL A 74 4.82 -11.62 20.34
CA VAL A 74 6.07 -12.40 20.31
C VAL A 74 7.04 -11.94 21.40
N GLN A 75 6.83 -10.73 21.92
CA GLN A 75 7.70 -10.09 22.91
C GLN A 75 6.86 -9.49 24.03
N ASP A 76 7.46 -9.39 25.22
CA ASP A 76 6.94 -8.58 26.32
C ASP A 76 7.14 -7.10 26.02
N SER A 77 6.08 -6.31 26.17
CA SER A 77 6.06 -4.89 25.81
C SER A 77 6.87 -3.99 26.74
N LYS A 78 7.34 -4.49 27.89
CA LYS A 78 8.13 -3.75 28.88
C LYS A 78 9.60 -4.13 28.87
N SER A 79 9.90 -5.42 28.71
CA SER A 79 11.29 -5.91 28.70
C SER A 79 11.87 -6.09 27.29
N GLY A 80 11.03 -6.13 26.25
CA GLY A 80 11.45 -6.44 24.87
C GLY A 80 11.93 -7.89 24.69
N SER A 81 11.88 -8.71 25.74
CA SER A 81 12.28 -10.11 25.68
C SER A 81 11.18 -10.94 25.00
N LEU A 82 11.58 -11.98 24.28
CA LEU A 82 10.63 -12.96 23.74
C LEU A 82 9.75 -13.55 24.85
N LEU A 83 8.48 -13.81 24.52
CA LEU A 83 7.57 -14.47 25.45
C LEU A 83 8.05 -15.91 25.75
N PRO A 84 7.82 -16.41 26.97
CA PRO A 84 8.18 -17.78 27.34
C PRO A 84 7.55 -18.79 26.36
N GLY A 85 8.39 -19.66 25.77
CA GLY A 85 7.95 -20.67 24.79
C GLY A 85 8.11 -20.27 23.32
N ILE A 86 8.61 -19.06 23.03
CA ILE A 86 8.98 -18.63 21.68
C ILE A 86 10.50 -18.52 21.60
N ASP A 87 11.12 -19.36 20.77
CA ASP A 87 12.53 -19.19 20.41
C ASP A 87 12.69 -18.21 19.24
N ALA A 88 13.90 -17.69 19.05
CA ALA A 88 14.20 -16.72 17.98
C ALA A 88 13.85 -17.28 16.59
N SER A 89 14.09 -18.58 16.37
CA SER A 89 13.77 -19.25 15.12
C SER A 89 12.27 -19.22 14.81
N THR A 90 11.42 -19.64 15.76
CA THR A 90 9.97 -19.63 15.55
C THR A 90 9.45 -18.20 15.36
N GLY A 91 9.98 -17.23 16.12
CA GLY A 91 9.65 -15.82 15.94
C GLY A 91 9.97 -15.31 14.53
N LEU A 92 11.15 -15.63 14.00
CA LEU A 92 11.54 -15.30 12.63
C LEU A 92 10.62 -15.98 11.60
N THR A 93 10.32 -17.27 11.76
CA THR A 93 9.44 -18.01 10.85
C THR A 93 8.02 -17.41 10.82
N ILE A 94 7.47 -16.97 11.97
CA ILE A 94 6.16 -16.29 12.02
C ILE A 94 6.18 -15.00 11.20
N ILE A 95 7.19 -14.15 11.42
CA ILE A 95 7.31 -12.86 10.72
C ILE A 95 7.52 -13.09 9.22
N PHE A 96 8.37 -14.06 8.87
CA PHE A 96 8.70 -14.37 7.49
C PHE A 96 7.48 -14.93 6.72
N ALA A 97 6.75 -15.88 7.32
CA ALA A 97 5.51 -16.41 6.76
C ALA A 97 4.45 -15.31 6.58
N GLY A 98 4.32 -14.40 7.56
CA GLY A 98 3.42 -13.27 7.46
C GLY A 98 3.77 -12.29 6.33
N LEU A 99 5.06 -11.99 6.15
CA LEU A 99 5.56 -11.19 5.03
C LEU A 99 5.23 -11.85 3.68
N ILE A 100 5.43 -13.16 3.54
CA ILE A 100 5.09 -13.91 2.31
C ILE A 100 3.60 -13.78 2.01
N GLY A 101 2.74 -13.91 3.03
CA GLY A 101 1.29 -13.69 2.88
C GLY A 101 0.96 -12.29 2.36
N GLY A 102 1.60 -11.27 2.91
CA GLY A 102 1.44 -9.88 2.46
C GLY A 102 1.90 -9.65 1.02
N ILE A 103 3.10 -10.12 0.66
CA ILE A 103 3.68 -9.93 -0.69
C ILE A 103 2.83 -10.65 -1.74
N LEU A 104 2.51 -11.93 -1.52
CA LEU A 104 1.77 -12.72 -2.50
C LEU A 104 0.38 -12.14 -2.74
N TRP A 105 -0.29 -11.66 -1.68
CA TRP A 105 -1.58 -11.00 -1.84
C TRP A 105 -1.46 -9.67 -2.61
N ASN A 106 -0.48 -8.83 -2.28
CA ASN A 106 -0.24 -7.56 -2.99
C ASN A 106 0.07 -7.76 -4.48
N LEU A 107 0.89 -8.75 -4.82
CA LEU A 107 1.20 -9.06 -6.22
C LEU A 107 -0.02 -9.62 -6.97
N LEU A 108 -0.86 -10.41 -6.29
CA LEU A 108 -2.08 -10.96 -6.86
C LEU A 108 -3.09 -9.85 -7.17
N THR A 109 -3.34 -8.96 -6.23
CA THR A 109 -4.27 -7.83 -6.43
C THR A 109 -3.75 -6.86 -7.49
N TRP A 110 -2.44 -6.58 -7.51
CA TRP A 110 -1.81 -5.81 -8.58
C TRP A 110 -1.99 -6.45 -9.96
N LEU A 111 -1.81 -7.78 -10.07
CA LEU A 111 -1.98 -8.50 -11.33
C LEU A 111 -3.37 -8.25 -11.90
N PHE A 112 -4.40 -8.24 -11.04
CA PHE A 112 -5.78 -7.93 -11.42
C PHE A 112 -6.11 -6.43 -11.45
N GLY A 113 -5.16 -5.55 -11.13
CA GLY A 113 -5.38 -4.10 -11.06
C GLY A 113 -6.38 -3.69 -9.97
N ILE A 114 -6.54 -4.53 -8.95
CA ILE A 114 -7.45 -4.29 -7.82
C ILE A 114 -6.70 -3.42 -6.79
N PRO A 115 -7.19 -2.22 -6.49
CA PRO A 115 -6.61 -1.36 -5.46
C PRO A 115 -6.90 -1.92 -4.06
N SER A 116 -6.01 -2.77 -3.58
CA SER A 116 -5.99 -3.30 -2.21
C SER A 116 -5.11 -2.49 -1.27
N SER A 117 -5.25 -2.73 0.03
CA SER A 117 -4.41 -2.13 1.06
C SER A 117 -3.22 -3.03 1.38
N SER A 118 -2.00 -2.58 1.09
CA SER A 118 -0.77 -3.25 1.49
C SER A 118 -0.64 -3.37 3.02
N SER A 119 -1.12 -2.36 3.76
CA SER A 119 -1.18 -2.40 5.22
C SER A 119 -1.99 -3.60 5.72
N HIS A 120 -3.19 -3.82 5.14
CA HIS A 120 -4.05 -4.93 5.54
C HIS A 120 -3.53 -6.28 5.07
N ALA A 121 -2.82 -6.33 3.94
CA ALA A 121 -2.15 -7.53 3.49
C ALA A 121 -1.02 -7.93 4.47
N LEU A 122 -0.18 -6.96 4.88
CA LEU A 122 0.89 -7.18 5.86
C LEU A 122 0.34 -7.62 7.21
N PHE A 123 -0.59 -6.86 7.78
CA PHE A 123 -1.17 -7.21 9.08
C PHE A 123 -1.97 -8.51 9.01
N GLY A 124 -2.72 -8.74 7.94
CA GLY A 124 -3.41 -10.00 7.69
C GLY A 124 -2.45 -11.17 7.72
N GLY A 125 -1.37 -11.11 6.93
CA GLY A 125 -0.33 -12.13 6.88
C GLY A 125 0.29 -12.40 8.25
N LEU A 126 0.71 -11.35 8.97
CA LEU A 126 1.27 -11.48 10.33
C LEU A 126 0.26 -12.10 11.31
N ILE A 127 -0.99 -11.62 11.32
CA ILE A 127 -2.06 -12.17 12.17
C ILE A 127 -2.27 -13.65 11.85
N GLY A 128 -2.37 -14.02 10.57
CA GLY A 128 -2.58 -15.40 10.14
C GLY A 128 -1.45 -16.34 10.54
N ALA A 129 -0.20 -15.93 10.32
CA ALA A 129 0.97 -16.68 10.76
C ALA A 129 1.03 -16.79 12.31
N GLY A 130 0.71 -15.72 13.03
CA GLY A 130 0.63 -15.71 14.49
C GLY A 130 -0.45 -16.65 15.03
N LEU A 131 -1.64 -16.67 14.40
CA LEU A 131 -2.71 -17.60 14.76
C LEU A 131 -2.31 -19.05 14.51
N ALA A 132 -1.62 -19.32 13.38
CA ALA A 132 -1.15 -20.65 13.03
C ALA A 132 -0.08 -21.18 14.00
N ALA A 133 0.77 -20.30 14.52
CA ALA A 133 1.89 -20.64 15.38
C ALA A 133 1.53 -20.68 16.88
N LEU A 134 0.76 -19.70 17.33
CA LEU A 134 0.55 -19.39 18.76
C LEU A 134 -0.93 -19.41 19.16
N GLY A 135 -1.84 -19.71 18.22
CA GLY A 135 -3.28 -19.64 18.43
C GLY A 135 -3.77 -18.21 18.69
N ILE A 136 -4.99 -18.09 19.19
CA ILE A 136 -5.66 -16.80 19.47
C ILE A 136 -4.84 -15.95 20.47
N ALA A 137 -4.10 -16.58 21.38
CA ALA A 137 -3.35 -15.90 22.43
C ALA A 137 -2.11 -15.16 21.89
N GLY A 138 -1.55 -15.57 20.75
CA GLY A 138 -0.36 -14.93 20.15
C GLY A 138 -0.62 -13.65 19.38
N VAL A 139 -1.88 -13.25 19.21
CA VAL A 139 -2.25 -12.01 18.52
C VAL A 139 -2.60 -10.93 19.55
N ASN A 140 -2.10 -9.71 19.35
CA ASN A 140 -2.47 -8.57 20.17
C ASN A 140 -3.82 -8.00 19.71
N TRP A 141 -4.93 -8.64 20.07
CA TRP A 141 -6.27 -8.22 19.63
C TRP A 141 -6.64 -6.79 20.00
N SER A 142 -6.18 -6.29 21.15
CA SER A 142 -6.41 -4.90 21.54
C SER A 142 -5.69 -3.94 20.60
N GLY A 143 -4.40 -4.18 20.35
CA GLY A 143 -3.59 -3.41 19.39
C GLY A 143 -4.14 -3.50 17.97
N VAL A 144 -4.41 -4.72 17.47
CA VAL A 144 -4.99 -4.95 16.14
C VAL A 144 -6.32 -4.23 15.98
N THR A 145 -7.21 -4.30 16.97
CA THR A 145 -8.52 -3.64 16.87
C THR A 145 -8.37 -2.11 16.85
N GLN A 146 -7.60 -1.55 17.77
CA GLN A 146 -7.47 -0.10 17.95
C GLN A 146 -6.62 0.57 16.87
N LYS A 147 -5.54 -0.08 16.44
CA LYS A 147 -4.52 0.52 15.55
C LYS A 147 -4.63 0.06 14.10
N VAL A 148 -5.38 -1.02 13.82
CA VAL A 148 -5.55 -1.57 12.46
C VAL A 148 -7.03 -1.56 12.06
N LEU A 149 -7.90 -2.32 12.75
CA LEU A 149 -9.29 -2.54 12.28
C LEU A 149 -10.18 -1.31 12.36
N ILE A 150 -10.16 -0.57 13.48
CA ILE A 150 -10.97 0.65 13.62
C ILE A 150 -10.55 1.69 12.57
N PRO A 151 -9.25 2.03 12.41
CA PRO A 151 -8.80 2.90 11.32
C PRO A 151 -9.17 2.37 9.94
N ALA A 152 -9.11 1.06 9.70
CA ALA A 152 -9.44 0.47 8.40
C ALA A 152 -10.85 0.83 7.90
N VAL A 153 -11.82 0.86 8.81
CA VAL A 153 -13.23 1.15 8.54
C VAL A 153 -13.52 2.65 8.61
N ALA A 154 -12.99 3.33 9.63
CA ALA A 154 -13.26 4.75 9.85
C ALA A 154 -12.60 5.64 8.80
N ALA A 155 -11.36 5.34 8.41
CA ALA A 155 -10.56 6.16 7.51
C ALA A 155 -11.20 6.46 6.14
N PRO A 156 -11.72 5.47 5.37
CA PRO A 156 -12.35 5.76 4.08
C PRO A 156 -13.60 6.63 4.23
N VAL A 157 -14.37 6.45 5.31
CA VAL A 157 -15.59 7.24 5.58
C VAL A 157 -15.21 8.68 5.93
N ILE A 158 -14.26 8.87 6.86
CA ILE A 158 -13.77 10.20 7.25
C ILE A 158 -13.15 10.90 6.03
N ALA A 159 -12.32 10.20 5.25
CA ALA A 159 -11.71 10.72 4.03
C ALA A 159 -12.75 11.16 2.99
N CYS A 160 -13.83 10.39 2.84
CA CYS A 160 -14.95 10.74 1.97
C CYS A 160 -15.67 12.01 2.46
N LEU A 161 -16.01 12.09 3.74
CA LEU A 161 -16.71 13.26 4.30
C LEU A 161 -15.86 14.54 4.23
N VAL A 162 -14.58 14.45 4.61
CA VAL A 162 -13.65 15.59 4.58
C VAL A 162 -13.44 16.05 3.13
N ALA A 163 -13.22 15.13 2.19
CA ALA A 163 -13.04 15.49 0.79
C ALA A 163 -14.33 16.02 0.13
N ALA A 164 -15.50 15.50 0.51
CA ALA A 164 -16.79 16.01 0.03
C ALA A 164 -17.03 17.45 0.49
N CYS A 165 -16.83 17.72 1.78
CA CYS A 165 -16.91 19.07 2.32
C CYS A 165 -15.88 20.00 1.68
N GLY A 166 -14.61 19.58 1.61
CA GLY A 166 -13.54 20.36 1.00
C GLY A 166 -13.81 20.68 -0.48
N THR A 167 -14.29 19.70 -1.24
CA THR A 167 -14.65 19.90 -2.65
C THR A 167 -15.82 20.87 -2.79
N TRP A 168 -16.88 20.71 -1.98
CA TRP A 168 -18.01 21.62 -1.99
C TRP A 168 -17.57 23.06 -1.70
N VAL A 169 -16.71 23.28 -0.70
CA VAL A 169 -16.14 24.61 -0.39
C VAL A 169 -15.33 25.16 -1.57
N VAL A 170 -14.45 24.35 -2.15
CA VAL A 170 -13.62 24.74 -3.31
C VAL A 170 -14.50 25.23 -4.47
N TYR A 171 -15.52 24.46 -4.86
CA TYR A 171 -16.43 24.85 -5.96
C TYR A 171 -17.31 26.04 -5.57
N ARG A 172 -17.71 26.16 -4.30
CA ARG A 172 -18.54 27.26 -3.81
C ARG A 172 -17.81 28.60 -3.81
N LEU A 173 -16.53 28.61 -3.45
CA LEU A 173 -15.67 29.80 -3.42
C LEU A 173 -15.21 30.22 -4.81
N THR A 174 -14.97 29.25 -5.69
CA THR A 174 -14.39 29.49 -7.02
C THR A 174 -15.42 29.62 -8.13
N ARG A 175 -16.73 29.63 -7.79
CA ARG A 175 -17.84 29.71 -8.75
C ARG A 175 -17.82 30.95 -9.66
N ASN A 176 -17.20 32.05 -9.20
CA ASN A 176 -17.13 33.31 -9.94
C ASN A 176 -15.80 33.48 -10.70
N VAL A 177 -14.88 32.50 -10.61
CA VAL A 177 -13.59 32.54 -11.30
C VAL A 177 -13.75 31.95 -12.69
N ALA A 178 -13.16 32.58 -13.70
CA ALA A 178 -13.18 32.06 -15.06
C ALA A 178 -12.58 30.65 -15.10
N GLU A 179 -13.23 29.74 -15.84
CA GLU A 179 -12.91 28.31 -15.82
C GLU A 179 -11.44 28.02 -16.18
N LYS A 180 -10.89 28.75 -17.16
CA LYS A 180 -9.48 28.62 -17.56
C LYS A 180 -8.53 28.99 -16.41
N GLN A 181 -8.77 30.11 -15.75
CA GLN A 181 -7.94 30.58 -14.62
C GLN A 181 -8.05 29.64 -13.42
N ARG A 182 -9.27 29.16 -13.14
CA ARG A 182 -9.52 28.15 -12.11
C ARG A 182 -8.71 26.89 -12.39
N ARG A 183 -8.79 26.35 -13.60
CA ARG A 183 -8.08 25.11 -13.99
C ARG A 183 -6.56 25.27 -13.90
N GLU A 184 -6.00 26.39 -14.37
CA GLU A 184 -4.56 26.65 -14.32
C GLU A 184 -4.05 26.82 -12.88
N GLY A 185 -4.78 27.54 -12.03
CA GLY A 185 -4.43 27.71 -10.61
C GLY A 185 -4.50 26.38 -9.83
N PHE A 186 -5.60 25.64 -9.98
CA PHE A 186 -5.76 24.35 -9.29
C PHE A 186 -4.82 23.27 -9.81
N ARG A 187 -4.31 23.37 -11.04
CA ARG A 187 -3.27 22.45 -11.52
C ARG A 187 -2.00 22.52 -10.66
N TRP A 188 -1.53 23.73 -10.32
CA TRP A 188 -0.37 23.89 -9.45
C TRP A 188 -0.66 23.47 -8.01
N GLY A 189 -1.85 23.82 -7.51
CA GLY A 189 -2.33 23.33 -6.22
C GLY A 189 -2.33 21.81 -6.15
N GLN A 190 -2.84 21.14 -7.20
CA GLN A 190 -2.87 19.69 -7.29
C GLN A 190 -1.46 19.07 -7.30
N ILE A 191 -0.50 19.68 -8.01
CA ILE A 191 0.89 19.20 -7.98
C ILE A 191 1.44 19.25 -6.54
N ALA A 192 1.16 20.33 -5.81
CA ALA A 192 1.58 20.47 -4.42
C ALA A 192 0.89 19.46 -3.49
N THR A 193 -0.41 19.24 -3.64
CA THR A 193 -1.15 18.27 -2.81
C THR A 193 -0.79 16.82 -3.14
N ALA A 194 -0.61 16.46 -4.41
CA ALA A 194 -0.10 15.14 -4.80
C ALA A 194 1.31 14.90 -4.23
N SER A 195 2.14 15.94 -4.17
CA SER A 195 3.45 15.87 -3.51
C SER A 195 3.30 15.60 -2.01
N LEU A 196 2.36 16.27 -1.33
CA LEU A 196 2.07 16.01 0.08
C LEU A 196 1.54 14.60 0.32
N VAL A 197 0.71 14.05 -0.58
CA VAL A 197 0.24 12.65 -0.47
C VAL A 197 1.41 11.68 -0.65
N ALA A 198 2.32 11.92 -1.59
CA ALA A 198 3.53 11.09 -1.73
C ALA A 198 4.42 11.19 -0.47
N LEU A 199 4.66 12.40 0.04
CA LEU A 199 5.41 12.56 1.29
C LEU A 199 4.75 11.79 2.44
N ALA A 200 3.43 11.93 2.60
CA ALA A 200 2.64 11.24 3.62
C ALA A 200 2.66 9.72 3.46
N HIS A 201 2.65 9.24 2.21
CA HIS A 201 2.80 7.83 1.90
C HIS A 201 4.17 7.31 2.37
N GLY A 202 5.27 7.99 2.05
CA GLY A 202 6.59 7.66 2.59
C GLY A 202 6.63 7.62 4.13
N THR A 203 6.05 8.64 4.77
CA THR A 203 5.96 8.73 6.24
C THR A 203 5.14 7.59 6.84
N ASN A 204 4.15 7.03 6.14
CA ASN A 204 3.28 6.01 6.69
C ASN A 204 3.69 4.57 6.34
N ASP A 205 4.14 4.35 5.10
CA ASP A 205 4.25 3.02 4.50
C ASP A 205 5.65 2.44 4.65
N ALA A 206 6.69 3.24 4.45
CA ALA A 206 8.07 2.80 4.67
C ALA A 206 8.26 2.31 6.13
N GLN A 207 7.62 3.01 7.08
CA GLN A 207 7.67 2.67 8.49
C GLN A 207 7.11 1.30 8.83
N LYS A 208 6.17 0.76 8.04
CA LYS A 208 5.61 -0.58 8.30
C LYS A 208 6.69 -1.64 8.10
N THR A 209 7.43 -1.54 7.01
CA THR A 209 8.57 -2.42 6.74
C THR A 209 9.68 -2.22 7.77
N MET A 210 9.98 -0.97 8.13
CA MET A 210 10.95 -0.68 9.19
C MET A 210 10.57 -1.38 10.50
N GLY A 211 9.28 -1.35 10.87
CA GLY A 211 8.75 -2.04 12.05
C GLY A 211 8.86 -3.57 11.96
N VAL A 212 8.65 -4.16 10.77
CA VAL A 212 8.85 -5.61 10.58
C VAL A 212 10.32 -6.01 10.71
N ILE A 213 11.23 -5.26 10.11
CA ILE A 213 12.68 -5.49 10.24
C ILE A 213 13.11 -5.32 11.70
N ALA A 214 12.64 -4.26 12.37
CA ALA A 214 12.91 -4.03 13.78
C ALA A 214 12.40 -5.20 14.64
N LEU A 215 11.19 -5.70 14.38
CA LEU A 215 10.62 -6.84 15.10
C LEU A 215 11.46 -8.11 14.92
N ALA A 216 12.01 -8.36 13.73
CA ALA A 216 12.90 -9.49 13.47
C ALA A 216 14.26 -9.34 14.18
N LEU A 217 14.83 -8.13 14.21
CA LEU A 217 16.09 -7.85 14.91
C LEU A 217 15.93 -7.94 16.44
N ILE A 218 14.80 -7.49 16.98
CA ILE A 218 14.51 -7.63 18.42
C ILE A 218 14.33 -9.12 18.76
N THR A 219 13.63 -9.88 17.91
CA THR A 219 13.42 -11.32 18.08
C THR A 219 14.73 -12.11 18.16
N THR A 220 15.77 -11.66 17.47
CA THR A 220 17.10 -12.31 17.46
C THR A 220 18.10 -11.65 18.42
N GLY A 221 17.66 -10.66 19.21
CA GLY A 221 18.53 -9.93 20.14
C GLY A 221 19.55 -8.98 19.49
N HIS A 222 19.49 -8.75 18.17
CA HIS A 222 20.37 -7.83 17.46
C HIS A 222 19.96 -6.36 17.60
N LEU A 223 18.71 -6.10 17.99
CA LEU A 223 18.22 -4.78 18.36
C LEU A 223 17.68 -4.83 19.78
N THR A 224 18.32 -4.11 20.69
CA THR A 224 17.97 -4.06 22.12
C THR A 224 17.64 -2.63 22.51
N GLY A 225 16.59 -2.44 23.32
CA GLY A 225 16.17 -1.13 23.81
C GLY A 225 14.80 -0.71 23.28
N ASP A 226 14.29 0.42 23.80
CA ASP A 226 13.02 0.98 23.36
C ASP A 226 13.22 1.72 22.03
N VAL A 227 12.66 1.16 20.95
CA VAL A 227 12.69 1.75 19.60
C VAL A 227 12.10 3.17 19.58
N LYS A 228 11.17 3.48 20.49
CA LYS A 228 10.56 4.80 20.60
C LYS A 228 11.53 5.84 21.16
N GLU A 229 12.35 5.46 22.15
CA GLU A 229 13.31 6.39 22.77
C GLU A 229 14.62 6.48 22.00
N GLN A 230 15.09 5.34 21.49
CA GLN A 230 16.41 5.23 20.85
C GLN A 230 16.36 5.42 19.33
N GLY A 231 15.16 5.40 18.75
CA GLY A 231 14.96 5.44 17.31
C GLY A 231 15.39 4.15 16.61
N LEU A 232 15.28 4.14 15.28
CA LEU A 232 15.72 3.03 14.45
C LEU A 232 17.12 3.28 13.88
N PRO A 233 17.96 2.24 13.74
CA PRO A 233 19.21 2.32 13.01
C PRO A 233 19.03 2.94 11.63
N PHE A 234 19.91 3.89 11.28
CA PHE A 234 19.84 4.64 10.02
C PHE A 234 19.75 3.72 8.78
N TRP A 235 20.46 2.59 8.78
CA TRP A 235 20.44 1.66 7.65
C TRP A 235 19.05 1.06 7.40
N ILE A 236 18.23 0.84 8.45
CA ILE A 236 16.85 0.35 8.31
C ILE A 236 16.03 1.41 7.60
N ILE A 237 16.10 2.66 8.10
CA ILE A 237 15.35 3.78 7.53
C ILE A 237 15.76 3.99 6.06
N PHE A 238 17.06 4.06 5.79
CA PHE A 238 17.61 4.30 4.45
C PHE A 238 17.28 3.18 3.47
N SER A 239 17.41 1.90 3.88
CA SER A 239 17.12 0.77 2.99
C SER A 239 15.63 0.68 2.65
N CYS A 240 14.72 0.86 3.61
CA CYS A 240 13.29 0.95 3.36
C CYS A 240 12.95 2.17 2.47
N ALA A 241 13.49 3.36 2.78
CA ALA A 241 13.27 4.57 1.99
C ALA A 241 13.67 4.41 0.51
N VAL A 242 14.80 3.75 0.25
CA VAL A 242 15.24 3.41 -1.12
C VAL A 242 14.32 2.36 -1.74
N ALA A 243 13.96 1.31 -1.02
CA ALA A 243 13.09 0.25 -1.54
C ALA A 243 11.72 0.78 -1.96
N ILE A 244 11.02 1.50 -1.08
CA ILE A 244 9.71 2.09 -1.38
C ILE A 244 9.81 3.14 -2.50
N GLY A 245 10.86 3.99 -2.49
CA GLY A 245 11.08 5.01 -3.51
C GLY A 245 11.31 4.43 -4.91
N LEU A 246 12.13 3.37 -5.01
CA LEU A 246 12.37 2.65 -6.26
C LEU A 246 11.12 1.91 -6.75
N GLY A 247 10.40 1.26 -5.84
CA GLY A 247 9.11 0.63 -6.14
C GLY A 247 8.14 1.64 -6.75
N THR A 248 8.01 2.80 -6.09
CA THR A 248 7.15 3.88 -6.56
C THR A 248 7.56 4.45 -7.91
N TYR A 249 8.86 4.56 -8.17
CA TYR A 249 9.35 5.02 -9.47
C TYR A 249 9.00 4.06 -10.62
N LEU A 250 9.06 2.74 -10.39
CA LEU A 250 8.59 1.76 -11.38
C LEU A 250 7.09 1.89 -11.65
N GLY A 251 6.35 2.30 -10.62
CA GLY A 251 4.94 2.59 -10.63
C GLY A 251 4.06 1.34 -10.51
N GLY A 252 2.75 1.56 -10.47
CA GLY A 252 1.76 0.49 -10.41
C GLY A 252 0.71 0.72 -11.48
N TRP A 253 1.12 0.75 -12.75
CA TRP A 253 0.31 1.28 -13.86
C TRP A 253 -1.11 0.69 -13.94
N ARG A 254 -1.27 -0.59 -13.61
CA ARG A 254 -2.59 -1.25 -13.49
C ARG A 254 -3.47 -0.60 -12.42
N VAL A 255 -2.93 -0.36 -11.22
CA VAL A 255 -3.63 0.27 -10.09
C VAL A 255 -3.85 1.76 -10.33
N ILE A 256 -2.83 2.49 -10.84
CA ILE A 256 -2.92 3.91 -11.24
C ILE A 256 -4.11 4.12 -12.18
N ARG A 257 -4.28 3.23 -13.17
CA ARG A 257 -5.39 3.28 -14.11
C ARG A 257 -6.75 3.11 -13.43
N THR A 258 -6.88 2.08 -12.58
CA THR A 258 -8.14 1.80 -11.87
C THR A 258 -8.56 2.97 -10.99
N LEU A 259 -7.62 3.59 -10.26
CA LEU A 259 -7.93 4.74 -9.40
C LEU A 259 -8.20 6.02 -10.20
N GLY A 260 -7.46 6.26 -11.29
CA GLY A 260 -7.54 7.51 -12.04
C GLY A 260 -8.82 7.68 -12.87
N LYS A 261 -9.40 6.58 -13.37
CA LYS A 261 -10.60 6.60 -14.22
C LYS A 261 -11.79 5.81 -13.68
N GLY A 262 -11.63 5.07 -12.58
CA GLY A 262 -12.59 4.04 -12.16
C GLY A 262 -13.79 4.54 -11.35
N LEU A 263 -13.62 5.58 -10.52
CA LEU A 263 -14.61 5.97 -9.51
C LEU A 263 -15.44 7.19 -9.88
N VAL A 264 -14.77 8.25 -10.31
CA VAL A 264 -15.34 9.58 -10.58
C VAL A 264 -14.49 10.19 -11.70
N GLU A 265 -15.09 11.02 -12.55
CA GLU A 265 -14.32 11.88 -13.45
C GLU A 265 -13.75 13.07 -12.67
N ILE A 266 -12.43 13.14 -12.61
CA ILE A 266 -11.72 14.07 -11.72
C ILE A 266 -11.19 15.25 -12.54
N GLU A 267 -11.56 16.46 -12.11
CA GLU A 267 -10.91 17.71 -12.52
C GLU A 267 -9.88 18.17 -11.48
N SER A 268 -8.96 19.07 -11.86
CA SER A 268 -7.92 19.57 -10.94
C SER A 268 -8.44 20.13 -9.60
N PRO A 269 -9.57 20.87 -9.52
CA PRO A 269 -10.10 21.31 -8.22
C PRO A 269 -10.55 20.16 -7.31
N GLN A 270 -11.15 19.10 -7.88
CA GLN A 270 -11.50 17.87 -7.13
C GLN A 270 -10.25 17.12 -6.71
N GLY A 271 -9.29 16.96 -7.62
CA GLY A 271 -8.02 16.30 -7.35
C GLY A 271 -7.26 16.98 -6.22
N PHE A 272 -7.17 18.31 -6.24
CA PHE A 272 -6.61 19.11 -5.15
C PHE A 272 -7.32 18.84 -3.81
N ALA A 273 -8.65 18.89 -3.77
CA ALA A 273 -9.40 18.68 -2.54
C ALA A 273 -9.25 17.24 -2.00
N ALA A 274 -9.27 16.24 -2.89
CA ALA A 274 -9.08 14.83 -2.54
C ALA A 274 -7.67 14.58 -1.97
N GLU A 275 -6.64 15.06 -2.66
CA GLU A 275 -5.24 14.88 -2.26
C GLU A 275 -4.91 15.65 -0.98
N ALA A 276 -5.39 16.88 -0.82
CA ALA A 276 -5.22 17.64 0.42
C ALA A 276 -5.85 16.91 1.62
N SER A 277 -7.06 16.38 1.44
CA SER A 277 -7.77 15.61 2.47
C SER A 277 -7.01 14.31 2.80
N SER A 278 -6.53 13.61 1.77
CA SER A 278 -5.75 12.38 1.94
C SER A 278 -4.45 12.64 2.69
N ALA A 279 -3.69 13.66 2.29
CA ALA A 279 -2.44 14.02 2.94
C ALA A 279 -2.66 14.40 4.41
N ALA A 280 -3.67 15.21 4.71
CA ALA A 280 -3.99 15.61 6.08
C ALA A 280 -4.35 14.40 6.97
N ILE A 281 -5.18 13.48 6.46
CA ILE A 281 -5.59 12.29 7.20
C ILE A 281 -4.42 11.32 7.39
N ILE A 282 -3.62 11.07 6.35
CA ILE A 282 -2.46 10.17 6.45
C ILE A 282 -1.44 10.74 7.44
N LEU A 283 -1.04 12.01 7.31
CA LEU A 283 -0.04 12.62 8.18
C LEU A 283 -0.50 12.69 9.64
N SER A 284 -1.74 13.09 9.90
CA SER A 284 -2.28 13.12 11.28
C SER A 284 -2.40 11.73 11.88
N SER A 285 -2.74 10.72 11.07
CA SER A 285 -2.80 9.33 11.49
C SER A 285 -1.41 8.75 11.79
N SER A 286 -0.42 9.01 10.93
CA SER A 286 0.97 8.59 11.16
C SER A 286 1.57 9.26 12.39
N ALA A 287 1.27 10.54 12.64
CA ALA A 287 1.68 11.24 13.86
C ALA A 287 1.06 10.63 15.14
N ALA A 288 -0.14 10.05 15.04
CA ALA A 288 -0.79 9.32 16.13
C ALA A 288 -0.33 7.85 16.26
N GLY A 289 0.64 7.41 15.45
CA GLY A 289 1.09 6.02 15.39
C GLY A 289 -0.06 5.07 15.04
N MET A 290 -0.93 5.45 14.10
CA MET A 290 -1.96 4.57 13.56
C MET A 290 -1.50 4.03 12.21
N ALA A 291 -1.53 2.71 12.04
CA ALA A 291 -1.06 2.07 10.82
C ALA A 291 -2.17 2.03 9.77
N LEU A 292 -2.48 3.21 9.23
CA LEU A 292 -3.62 3.42 8.36
C LEU A 292 -3.36 2.94 6.92
N SER A 293 -4.43 2.58 6.22
CA SER A 293 -4.43 2.21 4.80
C SER A 293 -4.51 3.44 3.90
N THR A 294 -3.40 3.76 3.23
CA THR A 294 -3.34 4.88 2.28
C THR A 294 -4.32 4.65 1.11
N THR A 295 -4.48 3.40 0.64
CA THR A 295 -5.47 3.05 -0.39
C THR A 295 -6.89 3.38 0.01
N HIS A 296 -7.28 3.08 1.26
CA HIS A 296 -8.64 3.37 1.74
C HIS A 296 -8.87 4.88 1.85
N VAL A 297 -7.88 5.64 2.34
CA VAL A 297 -7.99 7.09 2.45
C VAL A 297 -8.01 7.76 1.09
N ALA A 298 -7.08 7.40 0.19
CA ALA A 298 -7.03 7.95 -1.16
C ALA A 298 -8.33 7.67 -1.92
N THR A 299 -8.81 6.42 -1.88
CA THR A 299 -10.09 6.03 -2.50
C THR A 299 -11.26 6.76 -1.87
N GLY A 300 -11.33 6.83 -0.53
CA GLY A 300 -12.37 7.55 0.19
C GLY A 300 -12.40 9.03 -0.19
N SER A 301 -11.24 9.69 -0.26
CA SER A 301 -11.14 11.08 -0.68
C SER A 301 -11.50 11.29 -2.16
N ILE A 302 -11.10 10.39 -3.06
CA ILE A 302 -11.51 10.46 -4.48
C ILE A 302 -13.04 10.36 -4.58
N LEU A 303 -13.65 9.37 -3.92
CA LEU A 303 -15.09 9.19 -3.86
C LEU A 303 -15.79 10.44 -3.29
N GLY A 304 -15.29 10.94 -2.17
CA GLY A 304 -15.77 12.16 -1.51
C GLY A 304 -15.71 13.38 -2.42
N SER A 305 -14.64 13.53 -3.19
CA SER A 305 -14.53 14.63 -4.16
C SER A 305 -15.53 14.54 -5.32
N GLY A 306 -16.03 13.34 -5.63
CA GLY A 306 -17.19 13.17 -6.51
C GLY A 306 -18.48 13.61 -5.82
N VAL A 307 -18.74 13.08 -4.63
CA VAL A 307 -19.95 13.40 -3.84
C VAL A 307 -20.08 14.91 -3.57
N GLY A 308 -18.96 15.59 -3.30
CA GLY A 308 -18.93 17.02 -3.00
C GLY A 308 -19.03 17.96 -4.21
N LYS A 309 -18.89 17.45 -5.45
CA LYS A 309 -18.96 18.27 -6.66
C LYS A 309 -20.40 18.29 -7.20
N PRO A 310 -21.00 19.49 -7.39
CA PRO A 310 -22.32 19.60 -8.02
C PRO A 310 -22.33 18.99 -9.43
N GLY A 311 -23.25 18.05 -9.66
CA GLY A 311 -23.45 17.41 -10.98
C GLY A 311 -22.43 16.33 -11.35
N ALA A 312 -21.57 15.89 -10.41
CA ALA A 312 -20.63 14.81 -10.68
C ALA A 312 -21.31 13.42 -10.64
N GLU A 313 -20.90 12.54 -11.55
CA GLU A 313 -21.31 11.14 -11.56
C GLU A 313 -20.35 10.26 -10.77
N VAL A 314 -20.89 9.50 -9.81
CA VAL A 314 -20.14 8.59 -8.97
C VAL A 314 -20.47 7.14 -9.34
N ARG A 315 -19.45 6.34 -9.65
CA ARG A 315 -19.60 4.93 -10.04
C ARG A 315 -19.65 4.01 -8.82
N TRP A 316 -20.77 4.01 -8.11
CA TRP A 316 -20.98 3.23 -6.88
C TRP A 316 -20.72 1.73 -7.02
N ALA A 317 -20.98 1.15 -8.19
CA ALA A 317 -20.69 -0.27 -8.45
C ALA A 317 -19.19 -0.60 -8.41
N VAL A 318 -18.32 0.35 -8.73
CA VAL A 318 -16.86 0.18 -8.64
C VAL A 318 -16.42 0.35 -7.18
N ALA A 319 -16.95 1.35 -6.48
CA ALA A 319 -16.69 1.56 -5.05
C ALA A 319 -17.08 0.33 -4.21
N GLY A 320 -18.24 -0.28 -4.50
CA GLY A 320 -18.69 -1.51 -3.83
C GLY A 320 -17.73 -2.69 -4.06
N ARG A 321 -17.23 -2.89 -5.29
CA ARG A 321 -16.24 -3.92 -5.60
C ARG A 321 -14.92 -3.72 -4.83
N MET A 322 -14.47 -2.47 -4.70
CA MET A 322 -13.28 -2.13 -3.93
C MET A 322 -13.49 -2.42 -2.44
N ALA A 323 -14.65 -2.05 -1.88
CA ALA A 323 -14.97 -2.34 -0.48
C ALA A 323 -14.96 -3.85 -0.18
N VAL A 324 -15.47 -4.68 -1.09
CA VAL A 324 -15.38 -6.15 -0.97
C VAL A 324 -13.92 -6.61 -1.00
N ALA A 325 -13.11 -6.10 -1.93
CA ALA A 325 -11.68 -6.44 -1.99
C ALA A 325 -10.94 -6.05 -0.69
N TRP A 326 -11.29 -4.92 -0.08
CA TRP A 326 -10.72 -4.49 1.20
C TRP A 326 -11.08 -5.42 2.36
N LEU A 327 -12.34 -5.86 2.42
CA LEU A 327 -12.80 -6.81 3.43
C LEU A 327 -12.10 -8.17 3.30
N VAL A 328 -11.87 -8.62 2.07
CA VAL A 328 -11.22 -9.91 1.77
C VAL A 328 -9.70 -9.86 1.95
N THR A 329 -9.08 -8.69 1.83
CA THR A 329 -7.61 -8.56 1.83
C THR A 329 -6.95 -9.10 3.10
N LEU A 330 -7.45 -8.69 4.27
CA LEU A 330 -6.89 -9.12 5.55
C LEU A 330 -7.02 -10.65 5.76
N PRO A 331 -8.21 -11.28 5.65
CA PRO A 331 -8.34 -12.71 5.84
C PRO A 331 -7.61 -13.54 4.77
N ALA A 332 -7.59 -13.08 3.51
CA ALA A 332 -6.91 -13.82 2.46
C ALA A 332 -5.39 -13.80 2.61
N ALA A 333 -4.79 -12.63 2.91
CA ALA A 333 -3.37 -12.55 3.23
C ALA A 333 -3.02 -13.35 4.49
N GLY A 334 -3.91 -13.34 5.50
CA GLY A 334 -3.75 -14.16 6.71
C GLY A 334 -3.80 -15.65 6.44
N LEU A 335 -4.68 -16.12 5.56
CA LEU A 335 -4.70 -17.52 5.15
C LEU A 335 -3.36 -17.91 4.49
N VAL A 336 -2.82 -17.09 3.60
CA VAL A 336 -1.52 -17.36 2.96
C VAL A 336 -0.39 -17.36 4.00
N GLY A 337 -0.42 -16.43 4.96
CA GLY A 337 0.54 -16.40 6.07
C GLY A 337 0.48 -17.64 6.95
N ALA A 338 -0.73 -18.09 7.31
CA ALA A 338 -0.96 -19.31 8.08
C ALA A 338 -0.46 -20.57 7.34
N LEU A 339 -0.81 -20.70 6.06
CA LEU A 339 -0.37 -21.81 5.21
C LEU A 339 1.15 -21.84 5.06
N SER A 340 1.78 -20.67 4.89
CA SER A 340 3.25 -20.56 4.80
C SER A 340 3.91 -21.01 6.10
N PHE A 341 3.36 -20.59 7.25
CA PHE A 341 3.87 -21.03 8.55
C PHE A 341 3.75 -22.56 8.74
N TRP A 342 2.57 -23.13 8.49
CA TRP A 342 2.37 -24.58 8.60
C TRP A 342 3.25 -25.38 7.65
N LEU A 343 3.47 -24.89 6.44
CA LEU A 343 4.36 -25.54 5.49
C LEU A 343 5.80 -25.54 5.98
N SER A 344 6.33 -24.38 6.42
CA SER A 344 7.68 -24.30 6.97
C SER A 344 7.83 -25.20 8.20
N ASN A 345 6.90 -25.12 9.16
CA ASN A 345 6.94 -25.90 10.38
C ASN A 345 6.79 -27.41 10.13
N GLY A 346 5.95 -27.81 9.17
CA GLY A 346 5.83 -29.21 8.75
C GLY A 346 7.13 -29.73 8.15
N VAL A 347 7.78 -28.97 7.27
CA VAL A 347 9.09 -29.34 6.70
C VAL A 347 10.17 -29.39 7.78
N LYS A 348 10.17 -28.45 8.72
CA LYS A 348 11.04 -28.48 9.90
C LYS A 348 10.85 -29.77 10.69
N SER A 349 9.62 -30.21 10.95
CA SER A 349 9.35 -31.45 11.68
C SER A 349 9.85 -32.71 10.95
N LEU A 350 9.88 -32.70 9.62
CA LEU A 350 10.34 -33.83 8.80
C LEU A 350 11.85 -33.86 8.62
N THR A 351 12.49 -32.70 8.54
CA THR A 351 13.92 -32.56 8.18
C THR A 351 14.81 -32.20 9.37
N GLY A 352 14.24 -31.73 10.47
CA GLY A 352 14.96 -31.20 11.63
C GLY A 352 15.63 -29.84 11.40
N SER A 353 15.35 -29.15 10.28
CA SER A 353 16.03 -27.90 9.91
C SER A 353 15.05 -26.77 9.59
N ASP A 354 15.09 -25.70 10.40
CA ASP A 354 14.36 -24.44 10.14
C ASP A 354 14.71 -23.85 8.77
N LEU A 355 15.99 -23.90 8.39
CA LEU A 355 16.47 -23.33 7.13
C LEU A 355 15.83 -24.00 5.91
N VAL A 356 15.53 -25.30 5.98
CA VAL A 356 14.90 -26.02 4.87
C VAL A 356 13.41 -25.63 4.76
N GLY A 357 12.72 -25.49 5.89
CA GLY A 357 11.32 -25.02 5.92
C GLY A 357 11.18 -23.59 5.40
N ASP A 358 11.98 -22.67 5.94
CA ASP A 358 11.96 -21.26 5.56
C ASP A 358 12.51 -21.03 4.14
N GLY A 359 13.50 -21.81 3.73
CA GLY A 359 14.00 -21.81 2.36
C GLY A 359 12.93 -22.25 1.35
N LEU A 360 12.10 -23.24 1.69
CA LEU A 360 11.03 -23.70 0.80
C LEU A 360 9.96 -22.62 0.59
N ILE A 361 9.47 -22.00 1.67
CA ILE A 361 8.44 -20.96 1.54
C ILE A 361 8.97 -19.73 0.78
N PHE A 362 10.27 -19.42 0.93
CA PHE A 362 10.94 -18.39 0.15
C PHE A 362 11.00 -18.73 -1.35
N LEU A 363 11.34 -19.97 -1.70
CA LEU A 363 11.36 -20.41 -3.11
C LEU A 363 9.95 -20.36 -3.73
N ILE A 364 8.92 -20.72 -2.96
CA ILE A 364 7.52 -20.60 -3.38
C ILE A 364 7.16 -19.13 -3.62
N LEU A 365 7.53 -18.23 -2.70
CA LEU A 365 7.35 -16.79 -2.88
C LEU A 365 7.96 -16.32 -4.20
N VAL A 366 9.23 -16.65 -4.45
CA VAL A 366 9.95 -16.24 -5.67
C VAL A 366 9.28 -16.82 -6.92
N GLY A 367 8.93 -18.10 -6.92
CA GLY A 367 8.28 -18.77 -8.05
C GLY A 367 6.92 -18.17 -8.39
N LEU A 368 6.06 -17.95 -7.39
CA LEU A 368 4.74 -17.34 -7.58
C LEU A 368 4.84 -15.86 -7.98
N SER A 369 5.79 -15.11 -7.40
CA SER A 369 6.05 -13.72 -7.77
C SER A 369 6.47 -13.60 -9.23
N PHE A 370 7.39 -14.47 -9.67
CA PHE A 370 7.82 -14.54 -11.07
C PHE A 370 6.67 -14.94 -12.00
N TYR A 371 5.85 -15.92 -11.61
CA TYR A 371 4.67 -16.32 -12.38
C TYR A 371 3.69 -15.15 -12.57
N MET A 372 3.36 -14.43 -11.49
CA MET A 372 2.46 -13.28 -11.55
C MET A 372 3.04 -12.15 -12.40
N TRP A 373 4.33 -11.85 -12.26
CA TRP A 373 5.02 -10.87 -13.11
C TRP A 373 4.98 -11.27 -14.58
N ARG A 374 5.32 -12.52 -14.92
CA ARG A 374 5.27 -13.05 -16.29
C ARG A 374 3.85 -12.95 -16.86
N ARG A 375 2.84 -13.30 -16.08
CA ARG A 375 1.42 -13.18 -16.47
C ARG A 375 1.02 -11.72 -16.74
N ALA A 376 1.54 -10.79 -15.95
CA ALA A 376 1.29 -9.36 -16.13
C ALA A 376 1.91 -8.81 -17.42
N GLN A 377 3.05 -9.35 -17.88
CA GLN A 377 3.69 -8.94 -19.14
C GLN A 377 2.87 -9.32 -20.38
N GLN A 378 2.01 -10.35 -20.30
CA GLN A 378 1.15 -10.75 -21.43
C GLN A 378 0.08 -9.71 -21.76
N GLN A 379 -0.32 -8.89 -20.78
CA GLN A 379 -1.26 -7.77 -20.94
C GLN A 379 -0.60 -6.49 -20.43
N LYS A 380 0.48 -6.07 -21.09
CA LYS A 380 1.35 -5.02 -20.56
C LYS A 380 0.61 -3.68 -20.43
N VAL A 381 0.61 -3.12 -19.22
CA VAL A 381 0.17 -1.75 -18.93
C VAL A 381 1.39 -0.97 -18.47
N ASP A 382 1.65 0.15 -19.13
CA ASP A 382 2.80 1.02 -18.84
C ASP A 382 2.43 2.51 -19.04
N SER A 383 3.42 3.39 -18.87
CA SER A 383 3.24 4.84 -18.96
C SER A 383 2.70 5.34 -20.32
N SER A 384 2.84 4.56 -21.39
CA SER A 384 2.36 4.93 -22.72
C SER A 384 0.87 4.66 -22.92
N ASN A 385 0.29 3.69 -22.18
CA ASN A 385 -1.08 3.21 -22.38
C ASN A 385 -1.96 3.27 -21.12
N VAL A 386 -1.43 3.75 -19.99
CA VAL A 386 -2.17 3.87 -18.72
C VAL A 386 -3.45 4.71 -18.85
N ASN A 387 -3.44 5.70 -19.74
CA ASN A 387 -4.56 6.59 -20.01
C ASN A 387 -5.41 6.19 -21.24
N ALA A 388 -5.14 5.06 -21.88
CA ALA A 388 -5.93 4.61 -23.04
C ALA A 388 -7.36 4.18 -22.63
N ASP A 389 -8.23 3.97 -23.62
CA ASP A 389 -9.56 3.39 -23.42
C ASP A 389 -9.48 1.86 -23.28
N TRP A 390 -10.53 1.26 -22.73
CA TRP A 390 -10.52 -0.12 -22.23
C TRP A 390 -11.82 -0.85 -22.54
N ASP A 391 -11.70 -2.14 -22.84
CA ASP A 391 -12.86 -3.03 -22.90
C ASP A 391 -13.21 -3.50 -21.49
N SER A 392 -14.36 -3.03 -21.00
CA SER A 392 -14.89 -3.32 -19.66
C SER A 392 -15.29 -4.79 -19.47
N SER A 393 -15.41 -5.57 -20.55
CA SER A 393 -15.77 -6.99 -20.49
C SER A 393 -14.55 -7.91 -20.31
N THR A 394 -13.44 -7.61 -20.97
CA THR A 394 -12.24 -8.47 -20.99
C THR A 394 -11.19 -8.07 -19.98
N ASN A 395 -11.37 -6.92 -19.34
CA ASN A 395 -10.32 -6.26 -18.61
C ASN A 395 -9.00 -6.22 -19.42
N SER A 396 -9.04 -5.69 -20.65
CA SER A 396 -7.86 -5.46 -21.50
C SER A 396 -7.86 -4.10 -22.22
N VAL A 397 -6.67 -3.60 -22.61
CA VAL A 397 -6.53 -2.35 -23.39
C VAL A 397 -7.23 -2.54 -24.71
N VAL A 398 -8.02 -1.56 -25.14
CA VAL A 398 -8.54 -1.58 -26.51
C VAL A 398 -7.32 -1.58 -27.45
N PRO A 399 -7.16 -2.61 -28.31
CA PRO A 399 -6.07 -2.69 -29.28
C PRO A 399 -5.90 -1.38 -30.07
N ALA A 400 -4.67 -1.03 -30.45
CA ALA A 400 -4.39 0.22 -31.17
C ALA A 400 -5.21 0.34 -32.47
N GLU A 401 -5.37 -0.78 -33.18
CA GLU A 401 -6.15 -0.89 -34.42
C GLU A 401 -7.63 -0.49 -34.24
N LEU A 402 -8.25 -0.82 -33.09
CA LEU A 402 -9.64 -0.46 -32.78
C LEU A 402 -9.77 1.01 -32.31
N ARG A 403 -8.69 1.62 -31.82
CA ARG A 403 -8.63 3.03 -31.44
C ARG A 403 -8.52 3.94 -32.67
N GLU A 404 -7.75 3.55 -33.68
CA GLU A 404 -7.64 4.30 -34.95
C GLU A 404 -8.98 4.27 -35.70
N ALA A 405 -9.63 3.11 -35.78
CA ALA A 405 -10.94 2.95 -36.42
C ALA A 405 -12.08 3.76 -35.76
N THR A 406 -11.97 4.08 -34.46
CA THR A 406 -12.93 4.96 -33.76
C THR A 406 -12.58 6.44 -33.86
N SER A 407 -11.31 6.78 -34.08
CA SER A 407 -10.88 8.17 -34.32
C SER A 407 -11.26 8.67 -35.71
N ASP A 408 -11.27 7.79 -36.72
CA ASP A 408 -11.66 8.11 -38.10
C ASP A 408 -13.19 8.26 -38.28
N ASN A 409 -13.99 7.83 -37.29
CA ASN A 409 -15.45 7.93 -37.30
C ASN A 409 -16.00 9.13 -36.52
N LYS A 410 -15.15 10.07 -36.07
CA LYS A 410 -15.67 11.37 -35.60
C LYS A 410 -16.23 12.13 -36.79
N PRO A 411 -17.50 12.57 -36.77
CA PRO A 411 -17.98 13.46 -37.81
C PRO A 411 -17.11 14.71 -37.78
N THR A 412 -16.46 15.01 -38.91
CA THR A 412 -15.86 16.30 -39.16
C THR A 412 -16.93 17.35 -38.86
N ALA A 413 -16.72 18.14 -37.81
CA ALA A 413 -17.57 19.28 -37.53
C ALA A 413 -17.51 20.18 -38.77
N SER A 414 -18.62 20.21 -39.52
CA SER A 414 -18.83 21.17 -40.58
C SER A 414 -18.81 22.57 -39.96
N VAL A 415 -18.00 23.44 -40.58
CA VAL A 415 -17.73 24.85 -40.27
C VAL A 415 -18.97 25.65 -39.87
#